data_AF-A0A9N9WFI1-F1
#
_entry.id   AF-A0A9N9WFI1-F1
#
_cell.length_a   1.000
_cell.length_b   1.000
_cell.length_c   1.000
_cell.angle_alpha   90.00
_cell.angle_beta   90.00
_cell.angle_gamma   90.00
#
_symmetry.space_group_name_H-M   'P 1'
#
loop_
_entity.id
_entity.type
_entity.pdbx_description
1 polymer ?
#
loop_
_entity_poly.entity_id
_entity_poly.type
_entity_poly.pdbx_seq_one_letter_code
_entity_poly.pdbx_strand_id
1 'polypeptide(L)'
;MTQTYHNVCLSYFVNLSLKISEGQLRKLGPDGQPSDEPFQFNISDEHHECQAHYEELGNAITNYIYHLLEAELSLIRLPVPIDAKPGAGTFIFASKSYDHKDILMILINGSGAVRAGQWARSLIINESLDKGTQIPYIRRAIAKDYGVMILNTNDNYEVNGKKIKNSSNAEEHAHYVWETYVAKTKSSSIVIVAHSYGGVVTVTLADQLKTEFERRIKAIVFTDSVHAFSPIKMPKFMKEISRNWISSSEPLDTPMKTPEFDCHRVSAGHPKHEMSSCACIDSAFKFIEEKLTGN
;
A
#
# COMPACT_ATOMS: atom_id res chain seq x y z
N MET A 1 13.59 -30.58 17.18
CA MET A 1 13.69 -31.20 15.84
C MET A 1 12.39 -31.11 15.02
N THR A 2 11.36 -30.39 15.47
CA THR A 2 10.04 -30.30 14.85
C THR A 2 9.75 -29.00 14.10
N GLN A 3 10.66 -28.02 14.16
CA GLN A 3 10.47 -26.69 13.54
C GLN A 3 11.01 -26.60 12.10
N THR A 4 11.85 -27.56 11.69
CA THR A 4 12.46 -27.61 10.34
C THR A 4 11.56 -28.30 9.32
N TYR A 5 10.65 -29.20 9.74
CA TYR A 5 9.80 -29.96 8.84
C TYR A 5 8.56 -29.19 8.33
N HIS A 6 8.07 -28.20 9.08
CA HIS A 6 6.97 -27.34 8.63
C HIS A 6 7.41 -26.33 7.55
N ASN A 7 8.62 -25.78 7.68
CA ASN A 7 9.19 -24.88 6.66
C ASN A 7 9.54 -25.62 5.35
N VAL A 8 9.94 -26.90 5.43
CA VAL A 8 10.23 -27.69 4.22
C VAL A 8 8.93 -28.08 3.50
N CYS A 9 7.85 -28.41 4.21
CA CYS A 9 6.54 -28.67 3.60
C CYS A 9 5.92 -27.44 2.92
N LEU A 10 6.03 -26.24 3.52
CA LEU A 10 5.52 -24.99 2.90
C LEU A 10 6.30 -24.61 1.64
N SER A 11 7.63 -24.76 1.66
CA SER A 11 8.44 -24.54 0.46
C SER A 11 8.16 -25.58 -0.64
N TYR A 12 7.77 -26.81 -0.27
CA TYR A 12 7.42 -27.86 -1.22
C TYR A 12 6.03 -27.66 -1.81
N PHE A 13 4.99 -27.37 -1.00
CA PHE A 13 3.61 -27.23 -1.49
C PHE A 13 3.39 -25.96 -2.33
N VAL A 14 4.00 -24.83 -1.97
CA VAL A 14 3.89 -23.59 -2.75
C VAL A 14 4.71 -23.68 -4.05
N ASN A 15 5.85 -24.37 -4.05
CA ASN A 15 6.64 -24.61 -5.28
C ASN A 15 6.08 -25.72 -6.17
N LEU A 16 5.28 -26.67 -5.66
CA LEU A 16 4.71 -27.76 -6.47
C LEU A 16 3.40 -27.40 -7.18
N SER A 17 2.80 -26.23 -6.92
CA SER A 17 1.52 -25.89 -7.56
C SER A 17 1.40 -24.49 -8.14
N LEU A 18 2.32 -23.55 -7.84
CA LEU A 18 2.18 -22.15 -8.27
C LEU A 18 3.51 -21.52 -8.72
N LYS A 19 3.49 -20.85 -9.88
CA LYS A 19 4.53 -19.89 -10.31
C LYS A 19 3.87 -18.61 -10.82
N ILE A 20 4.55 -17.49 -10.64
CA ILE A 20 4.14 -16.21 -11.23
C ILE A 20 4.87 -16.06 -12.57
N SER A 21 4.10 -16.02 -13.66
CA SER A 21 4.61 -15.76 -15.02
C SER A 21 3.95 -14.50 -15.54
N GLU A 22 4.74 -13.58 -16.13
CA GLU A 22 4.27 -12.28 -16.64
C GLU A 22 3.42 -11.48 -15.62
N GLY A 23 3.74 -11.62 -14.33
CA GLY A 23 3.05 -10.91 -13.25
C GLY A 23 1.66 -11.46 -12.89
N GLN A 24 1.28 -12.64 -13.40
CA GLN A 24 0.03 -13.33 -13.05
C GLN A 24 0.31 -14.69 -12.38
N LEU A 25 -0.52 -15.06 -11.40
CA LEU A 25 -0.47 -16.40 -10.80
C LEU A 25 -0.99 -17.44 -11.79
N ARG A 26 -0.16 -18.45 -12.06
CA ARG A 26 -0.46 -19.57 -12.97
C ARG A 26 -0.43 -20.88 -12.21
N LYS A 27 -1.26 -21.83 -12.65
CA LYS A 27 -1.12 -23.23 -12.22
C LYS A 27 0.20 -23.78 -12.75
N LEU A 28 0.80 -24.75 -12.05
CA LEU A 28 1.91 -25.50 -12.60
C LEU A 28 1.42 -26.65 -13.48
N GLY A 29 2.06 -26.83 -14.63
CA GLY A 29 1.96 -28.03 -15.44
C GLY A 29 2.63 -29.23 -14.78
N PRO A 30 2.43 -30.45 -15.31
CA PRO A 30 3.06 -31.68 -14.79
C PRO A 30 4.60 -31.64 -14.77
N ASP A 31 5.20 -30.73 -15.53
CA ASP A 31 6.63 -30.45 -15.64
C ASP A 31 7.15 -29.40 -14.62
N GLY A 32 6.26 -28.87 -13.78
CA GLY A 32 6.59 -27.81 -12.82
C GLY A 32 6.79 -26.43 -13.46
N GLN A 33 6.40 -26.23 -14.72
CA GLN A 33 6.41 -24.91 -15.36
C GLN A 33 5.04 -24.23 -15.26
N PRO A 34 4.97 -22.89 -15.27
CA PRO A 34 3.69 -22.17 -15.29
C PRO A 34 2.92 -22.56 -16.56
N SER A 35 1.68 -23.02 -16.41
CA SER A 35 0.78 -23.24 -17.54
C SER A 35 0.15 -21.94 -18.01
N ASP A 36 -0.51 -21.97 -19.16
CA ASP A 36 -1.33 -20.86 -19.65
C ASP A 36 -2.63 -20.68 -18.86
N GLU A 37 -2.96 -21.62 -17.96
CA GLU A 37 -4.17 -21.52 -17.14
C GLU A 37 -3.97 -20.53 -15.99
N PRO A 38 -4.83 -19.51 -15.85
CA PRO A 38 -4.82 -18.67 -14.67
C PRO A 38 -5.15 -19.50 -13.44
N PHE A 39 -4.55 -19.14 -12.31
CA PHE A 39 -4.98 -19.70 -11.04
C PHE A 39 -6.44 -19.35 -10.79
N GLN A 40 -7.31 -20.37 -10.83
CA GLN A 40 -8.70 -20.25 -10.45
C GLN A 40 -8.87 -20.81 -9.05
N PHE A 41 -9.10 -19.94 -8.09
CA PHE A 41 -9.51 -20.37 -6.77
C PHE A 41 -11.03 -20.52 -6.74
N ASN A 42 -11.50 -21.75 -6.98
CA ASN A 42 -12.90 -22.08 -6.73
C ASN A 42 -13.07 -22.27 -5.22
N ILE A 43 -13.86 -21.39 -4.61
CA ILE A 43 -14.33 -21.52 -3.23
C ILE A 43 -15.15 -22.82 -3.18
N SER A 44 -14.65 -23.85 -2.50
CA SER A 44 -15.50 -24.99 -2.14
C SER A 44 -16.53 -24.54 -1.10
N ASP A 45 -17.67 -25.22 -1.02
CA ASP A 45 -18.74 -24.93 -0.06
C ASP A 45 -18.33 -25.18 1.42
N GLU A 46 -17.06 -25.50 1.69
CA GLU A 46 -16.51 -25.71 3.04
C GLU A 46 -15.71 -24.49 3.52
N HIS A 47 -16.41 -23.59 4.22
CA HIS A 47 -15.93 -22.25 4.58
C HIS A 47 -14.66 -22.19 5.46
N HIS A 48 -14.37 -23.19 6.30
CA HIS A 48 -13.31 -23.08 7.31
C HIS A 48 -11.91 -23.45 6.76
N GLU A 49 -11.78 -24.54 6.01
CA GLU A 49 -10.51 -24.94 5.39
C GLU A 49 -10.09 -23.99 4.26
N CYS A 50 -11.07 -23.44 3.55
CA CYS A 50 -10.86 -22.43 2.51
C CYS A 50 -10.22 -21.14 3.06
N GLN A 51 -10.55 -20.73 4.29
CA GLN A 51 -10.02 -19.51 4.90
C GLN A 51 -8.56 -19.67 5.32
N ALA A 52 -8.19 -20.79 5.94
CA ALA A 52 -6.80 -21.05 6.37
C ALA A 52 -5.84 -21.08 5.17
N HIS A 53 -6.21 -21.77 4.09
CA HIS A 53 -5.42 -21.77 2.85
C HIS A 53 -5.31 -20.39 2.20
N TYR A 54 -6.36 -19.56 2.30
CA TYR A 54 -6.33 -18.18 1.79
C TYR A 54 -5.37 -17.30 2.59
N GLU A 55 -5.30 -17.50 3.91
CA GLU A 55 -4.35 -16.80 4.78
C GLU A 55 -2.90 -17.23 4.51
N GLU A 56 -2.64 -18.53 4.36
CA GLU A 56 -1.32 -19.05 4.00
C GLU A 56 -0.85 -18.53 2.64
N LEU A 57 -1.70 -18.60 1.61
CA LEU A 57 -1.41 -18.05 0.29
C LEU A 57 -1.18 -16.53 0.37
N GLY A 58 -2.00 -15.80 1.12
CA GLY A 58 -1.83 -14.37 1.34
C GLY A 58 -0.50 -14.02 2.02
N ASN A 59 -0.03 -14.87 2.95
CA ASN A 59 1.27 -14.70 3.59
C ASN A 59 2.43 -15.01 2.63
N ALA A 60 2.31 -16.05 1.82
CA ALA A 60 3.30 -16.36 0.77
C ALA A 60 3.41 -15.22 -0.25
N ILE A 61 2.28 -14.67 -0.71
CA ILE A 61 2.22 -13.51 -1.60
C ILE A 61 2.87 -12.29 -0.94
N THR A 62 2.59 -12.05 0.35
CA THR A 62 3.20 -10.94 1.08
C THR A 62 4.73 -11.05 1.11
N ASN A 63 5.26 -12.24 1.41
CA ASN A 63 6.70 -12.47 1.41
C ASN A 63 7.32 -12.33 0.01
N TYR A 64 6.63 -12.80 -1.03
CA TYR A 64 7.08 -12.62 -2.40
C TYR A 64 7.13 -11.14 -2.80
N ILE A 65 6.11 -10.35 -2.44
CA ILE A 65 6.11 -8.91 -2.70
C ILE A 65 7.26 -8.22 -1.96
N TYR A 66 7.51 -8.57 -0.70
CA TYR A 66 8.68 -8.06 0.02
C TYR A 66 9.98 -8.38 -0.72
N HIS A 67 10.14 -9.61 -1.21
CA HIS A 67 11.28 -9.99 -2.02
C HIS A 67 11.41 -9.11 -3.28
N LEU A 68 10.32 -8.86 -4.01
CA LEU A 68 10.34 -7.96 -5.19
C LEU A 68 10.76 -6.53 -4.82
N LEU A 69 10.22 -5.99 -3.72
CA LEU A 69 10.57 -4.66 -3.24
C LEU A 69 12.07 -4.54 -2.90
N GLU A 70 12.66 -5.58 -2.32
CA GLU A 70 14.06 -5.60 -1.89
C GLU A 70 15.01 -5.92 -3.06
N ALA A 71 14.72 -6.98 -3.81
CA ALA A 71 15.61 -7.51 -4.84
C ALA A 71 15.49 -6.76 -6.17
N GLU A 72 14.28 -6.45 -6.62
CA GLU A 72 14.07 -5.78 -7.91
C GLU A 72 14.05 -4.26 -7.80
N LEU A 73 13.43 -3.71 -6.75
CA LEU A 73 13.31 -2.26 -6.57
C LEU A 73 14.36 -1.69 -5.62
N SER A 74 15.25 -2.52 -5.07
CA SER A 74 16.35 -2.11 -4.19
C SER A 74 15.89 -1.31 -2.96
N LEU A 75 14.66 -1.52 -2.47
CA LEU A 75 14.17 -0.88 -1.26
C LEU A 75 14.81 -1.52 -0.02
N ILE A 76 14.92 -0.73 1.05
CA ILE A 76 15.43 -1.15 2.34
C ILE A 76 14.31 -1.16 3.37
N ARG A 77 14.37 -2.07 4.35
CA ARG A 77 13.48 -2.04 5.51
C ARG A 77 14.02 -1.07 6.55
N LEU A 78 13.14 -0.21 7.06
CA LEU A 78 13.43 0.65 8.21
C LEU A 78 12.57 0.17 9.39
N PRO A 79 13.18 -0.11 10.56
CA PRO A 79 12.50 -0.71 11.70
C PRO A 79 11.47 0.23 12.34
N VAL A 80 10.36 -0.33 12.81
CA VAL A 80 9.32 0.41 13.55
C VAL A 80 8.90 -0.41 14.79
N PRO A 81 9.24 0.05 16.01
CA PRO A 81 10.09 1.20 16.31
C PRO A 81 11.58 0.96 15.96
N ILE A 82 12.37 2.03 15.87
CA ILE A 82 13.79 1.97 15.46
C ILE A 82 14.66 1.15 16.42
N ASP A 83 14.26 1.08 17.69
CA ASP A 83 14.90 0.33 18.78
C ASP A 83 14.23 -1.03 19.03
N ALA A 84 13.38 -1.50 18.11
CA ALA A 84 12.71 -2.78 18.24
C ALA A 84 13.73 -3.93 18.33
N LYS A 85 13.56 -4.78 19.35
CA LYS A 85 14.24 -6.07 19.39
C LYS A 85 13.71 -6.97 18.27
N PRO A 86 14.49 -7.95 17.79
CA PRO A 86 13.99 -8.93 16.83
C PRO A 86 12.68 -9.56 17.30
N GLY A 87 11.63 -9.49 16.46
CA GLY A 87 10.30 -10.01 16.75
C GLY A 87 9.39 -9.09 17.59
N ALA A 88 9.87 -7.93 18.04
CA ALA A 88 9.13 -6.96 18.86
C ALA A 88 8.78 -5.66 18.10
N GLY A 89 8.71 -5.72 16.77
CA GLY A 89 8.45 -4.58 15.90
C GLY A 89 8.02 -4.99 14.50
N THR A 90 7.65 -3.98 13.72
CA THR A 90 7.41 -4.07 12.28
C THR A 90 8.46 -3.24 11.54
N PHE A 91 8.19 -2.88 10.29
CA PHE A 91 9.05 -2.08 9.44
C PHE A 91 8.22 -1.32 8.41
N ILE A 92 8.86 -0.32 7.80
CA ILE A 92 8.44 0.27 6.52
C ILE A 92 9.46 -0.07 5.45
N PHE A 93 9.11 0.08 4.18
CA PHE A 93 10.11 0.13 3.11
C PHE A 93 10.44 1.56 2.75
N ALA A 94 11.69 1.81 2.36
CA ALA A 94 12.12 3.07 1.77
C ALA A 94 13.08 2.85 0.61
N SER A 95 13.10 3.76 -0.37
CA SER A 95 14.13 3.77 -1.41
C SER A 95 15.48 4.18 -0.84
N LYS A 96 16.58 3.75 -1.48
CA LYS A 96 17.92 4.22 -1.09
C LYS A 96 18.00 5.74 -1.21
N SER A 97 18.62 6.38 -0.22
CA SER A 97 18.79 7.84 -0.17
C SER A 97 17.47 8.63 -0.18
N TYR A 98 16.35 8.03 0.25
CA TYR A 98 15.05 8.70 0.35
C TYR A 98 15.11 10.04 1.09
N ASP A 99 16.03 10.17 2.06
CA ASP A 99 16.23 11.31 2.93
C ASP A 99 16.98 12.47 2.27
N HIS A 100 17.58 12.23 1.11
CA HIS A 100 18.32 13.21 0.30
C HIS A 100 17.57 13.66 -0.95
N LYS A 101 16.36 13.15 -1.19
CA LYS A 101 15.54 13.51 -2.35
C LYS A 101 14.74 14.78 -2.08
N ASP A 102 14.56 15.62 -3.09
CA ASP A 102 13.76 16.85 -2.99
C ASP A 102 12.27 16.54 -2.81
N ILE A 103 11.82 15.47 -3.46
CA ILE A 103 10.44 14.99 -3.40
C ILE A 103 10.41 13.61 -2.74
N LEU A 104 9.50 13.42 -1.78
CA LEU A 104 9.22 12.13 -1.14
C LEU A 104 7.78 11.69 -1.41
N MET A 105 7.59 10.51 -1.98
CA MET A 105 6.30 9.86 -2.11
C MET A 105 6.07 8.88 -0.96
N ILE A 106 4.94 9.01 -0.26
CA ILE A 106 4.51 8.10 0.81
C ILE A 106 3.30 7.31 0.32
N LEU A 107 3.38 5.98 0.38
CA LEU A 107 2.31 5.06 0.01
C LEU A 107 1.66 4.46 1.25
N ILE A 108 0.33 4.56 1.34
CA ILE A 108 -0.46 4.11 2.49
C ILE A 108 -1.58 3.19 2.02
N ASN A 109 -1.51 1.91 2.40
CA ASN A 109 -2.53 0.91 2.08
C ASN A 109 -3.83 1.11 2.87
N GLY A 110 -4.90 0.47 2.40
CA GLY A 110 -6.17 0.36 3.12
C GLY A 110 -6.10 -0.58 4.33
N SER A 111 -7.22 -0.80 5.00
CA SER A 111 -7.32 -1.74 6.13
C SER A 111 -7.38 -3.20 5.68
N GLY A 112 -7.32 -4.13 6.63
CA GLY A 112 -7.48 -5.56 6.40
C GLY A 112 -6.15 -6.32 6.29
N ALA A 113 -6.13 -7.38 5.50
CA ALA A 113 -5.00 -8.31 5.43
C ALA A 113 -3.84 -7.81 4.54
N VAL A 114 -3.99 -6.67 3.87
CA VAL A 114 -2.91 -6.08 3.07
C VAL A 114 -1.76 -5.58 3.94
N ARG A 115 -0.56 -5.59 3.38
CA ARG A 115 0.68 -5.13 4.02
C ARG A 115 1.41 -4.16 3.09
N ALA A 116 2.53 -3.59 3.56
CA ALA A 116 3.40 -2.75 2.74
C ALA A 116 3.63 -3.37 1.35
N GLY A 117 3.50 -2.57 0.29
CA GLY A 117 3.61 -3.02 -1.09
C GLY A 117 2.29 -3.45 -1.74
N GLN A 118 1.18 -3.53 -0.99
CA GLN A 118 -0.09 -4.09 -1.48
C GLN A 118 -1.23 -3.07 -1.47
N TRP A 119 -2.04 -3.07 -2.54
CA TRP A 119 -3.35 -2.43 -2.56
C TRP A 119 -4.45 -3.42 -2.23
N ALA A 120 -4.44 -4.61 -2.85
CA ALA A 120 -5.47 -5.63 -2.64
C ALA A 120 -4.96 -7.03 -2.99
N ARG A 121 -5.09 -7.98 -2.05
CA ARG A 121 -4.73 -9.39 -2.25
C ARG A 121 -5.56 -10.04 -3.37
N SER A 122 -6.85 -9.73 -3.44
CA SER A 122 -7.74 -10.27 -4.47
C SER A 122 -7.27 -9.94 -5.89
N LEU A 123 -6.75 -8.73 -6.12
CA LEU A 123 -6.21 -8.33 -7.42
C LEU A 123 -4.85 -8.98 -7.70
N ILE A 124 -4.00 -9.12 -6.68
CA ILE A 124 -2.71 -9.82 -6.84
C ILE A 124 -2.95 -11.27 -7.29
N ILE A 125 -3.94 -11.92 -6.68
CA ILE A 125 -4.28 -13.33 -6.96
C ILE A 125 -4.94 -13.48 -8.32
N ASN A 126 -5.98 -12.69 -8.58
CA ASN A 126 -6.91 -12.96 -9.68
C ASN A 126 -6.64 -12.12 -10.94
N GLU A 127 -5.84 -11.07 -10.86
CA GLU A 127 -5.66 -10.10 -11.95
C GLU A 127 -4.19 -9.97 -12.36
N SER A 128 -3.37 -9.32 -11.53
CA SER A 128 -1.91 -9.23 -11.70
C SER A 128 -1.25 -8.55 -10.50
N LEU A 129 0.06 -8.73 -10.37
CA LEU A 129 0.88 -7.95 -9.46
C LEU A 129 0.73 -6.44 -9.70
N ASP A 130 0.76 -5.99 -10.95
CA ASP A 130 0.69 -4.57 -11.24
C ASP A 130 -0.65 -3.94 -10.82
N LYS A 131 -1.76 -4.67 -10.97
CA LYS A 131 -3.07 -4.15 -10.53
C LYS A 131 -3.23 -4.16 -9.01
N GLY A 132 -2.70 -5.18 -8.34
CA GLY A 132 -2.91 -5.38 -6.91
C GLY A 132 -1.83 -4.85 -5.97
N THR A 133 -0.69 -4.39 -6.51
CA THR A 133 0.45 -3.91 -5.71
C THR A 133 0.72 -2.42 -5.90
N GLN A 134 1.51 -1.89 -4.98
CA GLN A 134 2.06 -0.54 -5.02
C GLN A 134 3.23 -0.40 -6.00
N ILE A 135 3.73 -1.51 -6.57
CA ILE A 135 4.94 -1.56 -7.41
C ILE A 135 4.88 -0.58 -8.60
N PRO A 136 3.78 -0.45 -9.35
CA PRO A 136 3.72 0.53 -10.43
C PRO A 136 3.90 1.99 -9.97
N TYR A 137 3.34 2.35 -8.81
CA TYR A 137 3.56 3.68 -8.22
C TYR A 137 5.04 3.87 -7.84
N ILE A 138 5.64 2.85 -7.21
CA ILE A 138 7.05 2.87 -6.78
C ILE A 138 7.98 3.03 -8.00
N ARG A 139 7.79 2.22 -9.05
CA ARG A 139 8.59 2.28 -10.28
C ARG A 139 8.52 3.67 -10.92
N ARG A 140 7.33 4.25 -11.04
CA ARG A 140 7.14 5.60 -11.61
C ARG A 140 7.75 6.70 -10.75
N ALA A 141 7.62 6.61 -9.42
CA ALA A 141 8.22 7.57 -8.50
C ALA A 141 9.76 7.54 -8.56
N ILE A 142 10.36 6.34 -8.55
CA ILE A 142 11.82 6.16 -8.71
C ILE A 142 12.29 6.70 -10.07
N ALA A 143 11.55 6.44 -11.16
CA ALA A 143 11.88 6.96 -12.49
C ALA A 143 11.85 8.49 -12.58
N LYS A 144 11.12 9.17 -11.67
CA LYS A 144 11.06 10.63 -11.52
C LYS A 144 12.04 11.18 -10.47
N ASP A 145 12.96 10.34 -10.00
CA ASP A 145 13.94 10.65 -8.96
C ASP A 145 13.35 10.96 -7.56
N TYR A 146 12.13 10.48 -7.27
CA TYR A 146 11.52 10.69 -5.97
C TYR A 146 12.11 9.72 -4.94
N GLY A 147 12.19 10.17 -3.68
CA GLY A 147 12.24 9.29 -2.53
C GLY A 147 10.92 8.54 -2.42
N VAL A 148 10.94 7.29 -1.97
CA VAL A 148 9.72 6.50 -1.76
C VAL A 148 9.75 5.94 -0.35
N MET A 149 8.62 6.04 0.36
CA MET A 149 8.35 5.33 1.61
C MET A 149 7.03 4.58 1.51
N ILE A 150 7.00 3.37 2.05
CA ILE A 150 5.86 2.49 2.04
C ILE A 150 5.53 2.10 3.47
N LEU A 151 4.39 2.57 3.96
CA LEU A 151 3.95 2.26 5.32
C LEU A 151 3.44 0.82 5.42
N ASN A 152 3.49 0.26 6.62
CA ASN A 152 2.96 -1.07 6.93
C ASN A 152 1.86 -0.96 7.99
N THR A 153 0.84 -0.15 7.69
CA THR A 153 -0.13 0.34 8.67
C THR A 153 -0.95 -0.73 9.37
N ASN A 154 -1.08 -1.92 8.77
CA ASN A 154 -1.87 -3.03 9.33
C ASN A 154 -1.02 -4.05 10.13
N ASP A 155 0.31 -3.91 10.13
CA ASP A 155 1.20 -4.83 10.84
C ASP A 155 1.49 -4.30 12.25
N ASN A 156 0.50 -4.48 13.13
CA ASN A 156 0.48 -3.82 14.44
C ASN A 156 0.65 -4.77 15.63
N TYR A 157 0.94 -6.04 15.36
CA TYR A 157 1.03 -7.08 16.39
C TYR A 157 2.33 -7.88 16.26
N GLU A 158 2.97 -8.13 17.40
CA GLU A 158 4.08 -9.07 17.53
C GLU A 158 3.59 -10.51 17.32
N VAL A 159 4.52 -11.46 17.13
CA VAL A 159 4.21 -12.89 16.94
C VAL A 159 3.41 -13.48 18.12
N ASN A 160 3.57 -12.93 19.33
CA ASN A 160 2.86 -13.35 20.53
C ASN A 160 1.45 -12.70 20.68
N GLY A 161 0.99 -11.94 19.68
CA GLY A 161 -0.30 -11.24 19.70
C GLY A 161 -0.33 -9.93 20.48
N LYS A 162 0.80 -9.48 21.03
CA LYS A 162 0.92 -8.19 21.69
C LYS A 162 0.97 -7.07 20.67
N LYS A 163 0.28 -5.95 20.93
CA LYS A 163 0.40 -4.75 20.11
C LYS A 163 1.83 -4.21 20.10
N ILE A 164 2.32 -3.85 18.92
CA ILE A 164 3.65 -3.27 18.73
C ILE A 164 3.65 -1.85 19.31
N LYS A 165 4.64 -1.54 20.15
CA LYS A 165 4.84 -0.21 20.72
C LYS A 165 5.06 0.83 19.62
N ASN A 166 4.41 1.99 19.70
CA ASN A 166 4.49 3.06 18.69
C ASN A 166 3.99 2.65 17.29
N SER A 167 3.24 1.55 17.19
CA SER A 167 2.65 1.05 15.95
C SER A 167 1.50 0.09 16.30
N SER A 168 0.71 0.44 17.31
CA SER A 168 -0.35 -0.42 17.87
C SER A 168 -1.65 -0.38 17.04
N ASN A 169 -1.72 0.57 16.10
CA ASN A 169 -2.74 0.80 15.09
C ASN A 169 -2.13 1.59 13.91
N ALA A 170 -2.92 1.78 12.85
CA ALA A 170 -2.49 2.43 11.61
C ALA A 170 -2.07 3.90 11.79
N GLU A 171 -2.82 4.67 12.59
CA GLU A 171 -2.57 6.07 12.87
C GLU A 171 -1.28 6.26 13.67
N GLU A 172 -1.09 5.48 14.74
CA GLU A 172 0.11 5.51 15.57
C GLU A 172 1.35 5.10 14.76
N HIS A 173 1.23 4.08 13.91
CA HIS A 173 2.31 3.66 13.00
C HIS A 173 2.74 4.81 12.10
N ALA A 174 1.78 5.48 11.45
CA ALA A 174 2.06 6.56 10.52
C ALA A 174 2.66 7.78 11.24
N HIS A 175 2.16 8.14 12.41
CA HIS A 175 2.70 9.22 13.23
C HIS A 175 4.15 8.93 13.65
N TYR A 176 4.42 7.73 14.15
CA TYR A 176 5.76 7.32 14.54
C TYR A 176 6.74 7.36 13.36
N VAL A 177 6.32 6.85 12.19
CA VAL A 177 7.14 6.89 10.97
C VAL A 177 7.42 8.34 10.57
N TRP A 178 6.45 9.23 10.70
CA TRP A 178 6.65 10.64 10.40
C TRP A 178 7.74 11.25 11.29
N GLU A 179 7.59 11.15 12.61
CA GLU A 179 8.55 11.72 13.57
C GLU A 179 9.94 11.10 13.44
N THR A 180 10.00 9.79 13.21
CA THR A 180 11.25 9.05 13.22
C THR A 180 12.04 9.21 11.93
N TYR A 181 11.35 9.20 10.78
CA TYR A 181 11.97 9.14 9.45
C TYR A 181 11.65 10.37 8.60
N VAL A 182 10.37 10.68 8.37
CA VAL A 182 9.96 11.73 7.42
C VAL A 182 10.43 13.12 7.87
N ALA A 183 10.29 13.45 9.15
CA ALA A 183 10.68 14.73 9.73
C ALA A 183 12.18 15.04 9.57
N LYS A 184 13.02 14.00 9.39
CA LYS A 184 14.48 14.12 9.25
C LYS A 184 14.94 14.18 7.79
N THR A 185 14.04 13.97 6.83
CA THR A 185 14.38 14.05 5.40
C THR A 185 14.59 15.50 4.96
N LYS A 186 15.46 15.72 3.96
CA LYS A 186 15.68 17.05 3.35
C LYS A 186 14.55 17.49 2.42
N SER A 187 13.63 16.59 2.09
CA SER A 187 12.57 16.82 1.09
C SER A 187 11.73 18.05 1.41
N SER A 188 11.72 19.05 0.55
CA SER A 188 10.83 20.21 0.72
C SER A 188 9.39 19.92 0.28
N SER A 189 9.22 18.88 -0.54
CA SER A 189 7.94 18.51 -1.14
C SER A 189 7.61 17.05 -0.87
N ILE A 190 6.47 16.79 -0.25
CA ILE A 190 6.00 15.43 0.04
C ILE A 190 4.66 15.22 -0.66
N VAL A 191 4.50 14.04 -1.25
CA VAL A 191 3.24 13.60 -1.86
C VAL A 191 2.77 12.31 -1.21
N ILE A 192 1.47 12.18 -1.00
CA ILE A 192 0.88 10.99 -0.37
C ILE A 192 -0.06 10.32 -1.36
N VAL A 193 0.04 9.00 -1.51
CA VAL A 193 -0.96 8.18 -2.19
C VAL A 193 -1.56 7.21 -1.18
N ALA A 194 -2.86 7.32 -0.96
CA ALA A 194 -3.55 6.66 0.13
C ALA A 194 -4.83 5.98 -0.34
N HIS A 195 -4.90 4.66 -0.18
CA HIS A 195 -6.05 3.86 -0.58
C HIS A 195 -7.01 3.63 0.60
N SER A 196 -8.32 3.77 0.36
CA SER A 196 -9.34 3.37 1.34
C SER A 196 -9.10 4.01 2.72
N TYR A 197 -8.93 3.18 3.75
CA TYR A 197 -8.61 3.60 5.13
C TYR A 197 -7.28 4.37 5.25
N GLY A 198 -6.34 4.21 4.32
CA GLY A 198 -5.11 5.00 4.28
C GLY A 198 -5.39 6.51 4.22
N GLY A 199 -6.54 6.92 3.70
CA GLY A 199 -6.91 8.34 3.77
C GLY A 199 -7.36 8.78 5.17
N VAL A 200 -7.95 7.90 5.98
CA VAL A 200 -8.21 8.19 7.41
C VAL A 200 -6.89 8.44 8.12
N VAL A 201 -5.90 7.57 7.88
CA VAL A 201 -4.53 7.74 8.39
C VAL A 201 -3.92 9.07 7.96
N THR A 202 -4.13 9.46 6.70
CA THR A 202 -3.62 10.73 6.14
C THR A 202 -4.26 11.96 6.80
N VAL A 203 -5.58 11.97 6.99
CA VAL A 203 -6.24 13.10 7.67
C VAL A 203 -5.87 13.16 9.16
N THR A 204 -5.66 12.01 9.80
CA THR A 204 -5.17 11.94 11.19
C THR A 204 -3.76 12.51 11.30
N LEU A 205 -2.85 12.17 10.38
CA LEU A 205 -1.52 12.77 10.34
C LEU A 205 -1.57 14.29 10.21
N ALA A 206 -2.41 14.81 9.31
CA ALA A 206 -2.55 16.25 9.14
C ALA A 206 -3.10 16.95 10.38
N ASP A 207 -4.03 16.30 11.09
CA ASP A 207 -4.56 16.82 12.35
C ASP A 207 -3.51 16.80 13.47
N GLN A 208 -2.65 15.79 13.53
CA GLN A 208 -1.61 15.70 14.57
C GLN A 208 -0.44 16.65 14.30
N LEU A 209 -0.01 16.77 13.04
CA LEU A 209 1.21 17.49 12.65
C LEU A 209 0.97 18.96 12.27
N LYS A 210 -0.30 19.35 12.05
CA LYS A 210 -0.74 20.73 11.80
C LYS A 210 0.14 21.45 10.76
N THR A 211 0.80 22.54 11.18
CA THR A 211 1.59 23.42 10.31
C THR A 211 2.72 22.70 9.60
N GLU A 212 3.32 21.67 10.20
CA GLU A 212 4.42 20.94 9.56
C GLU A 212 3.91 20.10 8.38
N PHE A 213 2.71 19.53 8.49
CA PHE A 213 2.06 18.84 7.39
C PHE A 213 1.70 19.81 6.28
N GLU A 214 1.04 20.92 6.61
CA GLU A 214 0.66 21.96 5.63
C GLU A 214 1.87 22.51 4.87
N ARG A 215 3.00 22.70 5.56
CA ARG A 215 4.23 23.24 4.97
C ARG A 215 4.84 22.30 3.93
N ARG A 216 4.87 20.99 4.20
CA ARG A 216 5.63 20.00 3.41
C ARG A 216 4.79 19.21 2.40
N ILE A 217 3.51 18.96 2.67
CA ILE A 217 2.67 18.18 1.76
C ILE A 217 2.23 19.06 0.58
N LYS A 218 2.47 18.59 -0.65
CA LYS A 218 2.12 19.31 -1.89
C LYS A 218 1.01 18.66 -2.68
N ALA A 219 0.85 17.34 -2.58
CA ALA A 219 -0.22 16.61 -3.25
C ALA A 219 -0.67 15.40 -2.44
N ILE A 220 -1.98 15.14 -2.43
CA ILE A 220 -2.56 13.95 -1.83
C ILE A 220 -3.50 13.27 -2.82
N VAL A 221 -3.17 12.05 -3.20
CA VAL A 221 -3.99 11.19 -4.05
C VAL A 221 -4.72 10.22 -3.15
N PHE A 222 -6.05 10.36 -3.07
CA PHE A 222 -6.90 9.37 -2.47
C PHE A 222 -7.44 8.42 -3.53
N THR A 223 -7.38 7.11 -3.26
CA THR A 223 -7.95 6.08 -4.14
C THR A 223 -9.07 5.38 -3.37
N ASP A 224 -10.29 5.70 -3.76
CA ASP A 224 -11.55 5.30 -3.13
C ASP A 224 -11.51 5.39 -1.59
N SER A 225 -11.03 6.53 -1.09
CA SER A 225 -10.81 6.70 0.34
C SER A 225 -12.09 6.93 1.13
N VAL A 226 -12.12 6.40 2.35
CA VAL A 226 -13.22 6.51 3.33
C VAL A 226 -12.99 7.60 4.38
N HIS A 227 -12.04 8.52 4.18
CA HIS A 227 -11.69 9.57 5.15
C HIS A 227 -12.86 10.50 5.50
N ALA A 228 -13.86 10.64 4.63
CA ALA A 228 -15.09 11.37 4.91
C ALA A 228 -15.87 10.83 6.12
N PHE A 229 -15.65 9.57 6.51
CA PHE A 229 -16.23 8.95 7.71
C PHE A 229 -15.35 9.10 8.96
N SER A 230 -14.18 9.73 8.83
CA SER A 230 -13.34 10.05 9.98
C SER A 230 -14.02 11.09 10.87
N PRO A 231 -13.87 11.00 12.21
CA PRO A 231 -14.28 12.08 13.10
C PRO A 231 -13.46 13.36 12.90
N ILE A 232 -12.28 13.24 12.26
CA ILE A 232 -11.38 14.35 11.97
C ILE A 232 -11.82 15.03 10.67
N LYS A 233 -12.12 16.33 10.77
CA LYS A 233 -12.47 17.13 9.61
C LYS A 233 -11.23 17.45 8.79
N MET A 234 -11.34 17.28 7.47
CA MET A 234 -10.27 17.64 6.56
C MET A 234 -9.99 19.16 6.62
N PRO A 235 -8.72 19.57 6.84
CA PRO A 235 -8.33 20.97 6.80
C PRO A 235 -8.60 21.62 5.44
N LYS A 236 -8.85 22.93 5.42
CA LYS A 236 -9.18 23.67 4.18
C LYS A 236 -8.08 23.55 3.12
N PHE A 237 -6.82 23.80 3.48
CA PHE A 237 -5.69 23.71 2.54
C PHE A 237 -5.61 22.31 1.90
N MET A 238 -5.95 21.25 2.67
CA MET A 238 -5.88 19.89 2.19
C MET A 238 -6.85 19.66 1.03
N LYS A 239 -8.03 20.29 1.04
CA LYS A 239 -9.01 20.18 -0.04
C LYS A 239 -8.46 20.68 -1.39
N GLU A 240 -7.56 21.66 -1.35
CA GLU A 240 -6.97 22.28 -2.54
C GLU A 240 -5.84 21.44 -3.13
N ILE A 241 -5.14 20.66 -2.30
CA ILE A 241 -4.00 19.81 -2.70
C ILE A 241 -4.36 18.33 -2.81
N SER A 242 -5.63 17.96 -2.60
CA SER A 242 -6.09 16.57 -2.64
C SER A 242 -7.16 16.32 -3.70
N ARG A 243 -7.22 15.08 -4.16
CA ARG A 243 -8.28 14.56 -5.03
C ARG A 243 -8.55 13.09 -4.69
N ASN A 244 -9.82 12.70 -4.70
CA ASN A 244 -10.24 11.33 -4.44
C ASN A 244 -10.83 10.69 -5.71
N TRP A 245 -10.10 9.71 -6.26
CA TRP A 245 -10.58 8.87 -7.37
C TRP A 245 -11.40 7.72 -6.79
N ILE A 246 -12.71 7.88 -6.84
CA ILE A 246 -13.66 6.95 -6.22
C ILE A 246 -14.13 5.87 -7.21
N SER A 247 -14.53 4.71 -6.67
CA SER A 247 -15.11 3.65 -7.48
C SER A 247 -16.41 4.10 -8.15
N SER A 248 -16.49 3.95 -9.47
CA SER A 248 -17.62 4.39 -10.30
C SER A 248 -17.55 3.75 -11.68
N SER A 249 -18.72 3.54 -12.30
CA SER A 249 -18.82 3.08 -13.69
C SER A 249 -18.61 4.21 -14.71
N GLU A 250 -18.61 5.47 -14.26
CA GLU A 250 -18.36 6.63 -15.13
C GLU A 250 -16.92 6.62 -15.66
N PRO A 251 -16.64 7.22 -16.84
CA PRO A 251 -15.28 7.36 -17.36
C PRO A 251 -14.32 7.99 -16.35
N LEU A 252 -13.04 7.60 -16.41
CA LEU A 252 -11.97 8.16 -15.57
C LEU A 252 -12.01 9.70 -15.60
N ASP A 253 -11.79 10.32 -14.44
CA ASP A 253 -11.79 11.78 -14.22
C ASP A 253 -13.14 12.49 -14.36
N THR A 254 -14.24 11.75 -14.59
CA THR A 254 -15.59 12.34 -14.55
C THR A 254 -15.85 12.94 -13.16
N PRO A 255 -16.19 14.24 -13.03
CA PRO A 255 -16.48 14.86 -11.75
C PRO A 255 -17.64 14.19 -11.03
N MET A 256 -17.44 13.89 -9.75
CA MET A 256 -18.44 13.22 -8.91
C MET A 256 -19.00 14.19 -7.87
N LYS A 257 -20.19 13.87 -7.35
CA LYS A 257 -20.79 14.62 -6.25
C LYS A 257 -19.82 14.70 -5.07
N THR A 258 -19.39 15.92 -4.76
CA THR A 258 -18.41 16.21 -3.71
C THR A 258 -19.10 16.91 -2.55
N PRO A 259 -19.08 16.35 -1.33
CA PRO A 259 -19.55 17.05 -0.14
C PRO A 259 -18.72 18.31 0.13
N GLU A 260 -19.33 19.38 0.65
CA GLU A 260 -18.62 20.64 0.93
C GLU A 260 -17.45 20.47 1.92
N PHE A 261 -17.56 19.52 2.84
CA PHE A 261 -16.52 19.23 3.82
C PHE A 261 -15.37 18.38 3.27
N ASP A 262 -15.45 17.91 2.03
CA ASP A 262 -14.56 16.93 1.41
C ASP A 262 -13.71 17.56 0.28
N CYS A 263 -12.80 16.77 -0.29
CA CYS A 263 -11.93 17.11 -1.41
C CYS A 263 -12.63 16.79 -2.73
N HIS A 264 -12.13 17.34 -3.83
CA HIS A 264 -12.72 17.07 -5.13
C HIS A 264 -12.71 15.56 -5.43
N ARG A 265 -13.88 15.03 -5.78
CA ARG A 265 -14.06 13.63 -6.14
C ARG A 265 -14.23 13.48 -7.64
N VAL A 266 -13.53 12.51 -8.20
CA VAL A 266 -13.67 12.10 -9.61
C VAL A 266 -13.81 10.60 -9.71
N SER A 267 -14.36 10.11 -10.82
CA SER A 267 -14.42 8.68 -11.10
C SER A 267 -13.01 8.10 -11.29
N ALA A 268 -12.74 6.93 -10.72
CA ALA A 268 -11.57 6.13 -11.01
C ALA A 268 -11.67 5.36 -12.34
N GLY A 269 -12.81 5.42 -13.04
CA GLY A 269 -13.03 4.67 -14.28
C GLY A 269 -13.30 3.18 -14.06
N HIS A 270 -13.58 2.76 -12.81
CA HIS A 270 -13.85 1.36 -12.48
C HIS A 270 -14.78 1.23 -11.25
N PRO A 271 -15.79 0.34 -11.27
CA PRO A 271 -16.79 0.24 -10.20
C PRO A 271 -16.32 -0.52 -8.96
N LYS A 272 -15.23 -1.31 -9.06
CA LYS A 272 -14.67 -2.05 -7.93
C LYS A 272 -13.74 -1.18 -7.08
N HIS A 273 -13.95 -1.20 -5.76
CA HIS A 273 -13.17 -0.45 -4.76
C HIS A 273 -11.66 -0.67 -4.90
N GLU A 274 -11.24 -1.93 -4.91
CA GLU A 274 -9.85 -2.35 -4.95
C GLU A 274 -9.12 -1.94 -6.24
N MET A 275 -9.86 -1.73 -7.34
CA MET A 275 -9.31 -1.37 -8.65
C MET A 275 -9.00 0.12 -8.78
N SER A 276 -9.51 0.96 -7.89
CA SER A 276 -9.34 2.42 -7.96
C SER A 276 -7.87 2.84 -8.10
N SER A 277 -6.99 2.24 -7.30
CA SER A 277 -5.55 2.58 -7.27
C SER A 277 -4.84 2.31 -8.58
N CYS A 278 -5.08 1.17 -9.23
CA CYS A 278 -4.45 0.87 -10.52
C CYS A 278 -5.14 1.60 -11.67
N ALA A 279 -6.47 1.79 -11.60
CA ALA A 279 -7.24 2.41 -12.67
C ALA A 279 -6.93 3.90 -12.84
N CYS A 280 -6.69 4.63 -11.74
CA CYS A 280 -6.43 6.06 -11.80
C CYS A 280 -4.96 6.46 -11.96
N ILE A 281 -4.01 5.51 -12.00
CA ILE A 281 -2.57 5.81 -11.83
C ILE A 281 -2.05 6.89 -12.78
N ASP A 282 -2.47 6.90 -14.04
CA ASP A 282 -2.04 7.93 -15.01
C ASP A 282 -2.54 9.32 -14.62
N SER A 283 -3.81 9.43 -14.27
CA SER A 283 -4.41 10.70 -13.81
C SER A 283 -3.84 11.14 -12.45
N ALA A 284 -3.59 10.21 -11.54
CA ALA A 284 -2.97 10.48 -10.25
C ALA A 284 -1.58 11.09 -10.39
N PHE A 285 -0.72 10.55 -11.26
CA PHE A 285 0.60 11.12 -11.51
C PHE A 285 0.53 12.48 -12.20
N LYS A 286 -0.38 12.67 -13.16
CA LYS A 286 -0.62 13.98 -13.77
C LYS A 286 -1.01 15.02 -12.72
N PHE A 287 -1.93 14.69 -11.83
CA PHE A 287 -2.33 15.57 -10.72
C PHE A 287 -1.16 15.89 -9.78
N ILE A 288 -0.34 14.89 -9.44
CA ILE A 288 0.85 15.10 -8.61
C ILE A 288 1.79 16.12 -9.27
N GLU A 289 2.05 15.99 -10.57
CA GLU A 289 2.91 16.91 -11.31
C GLU A 289 2.33 18.34 -11.38
N GLU A 290 1.03 18.47 -11.64
CA GLU A 290 0.33 19.76 -11.58
C GLU A 290 0.50 20.44 -10.22
N LYS A 291 0.40 19.69 -9.12
CA LYS A 291 0.53 20.22 -7.75
C LYS A 291 1.97 20.49 -7.31
N LEU A 292 2.94 19.79 -7.88
CA LEU A 292 4.36 20.04 -7.62
C LEU A 292 4.90 21.24 -8.40
N THR A 293 4.35 21.53 -9.58
CA THR A 293 4.76 22.65 -10.43
C THR A 293 4.01 23.95 -10.12
N GLY A 294 2.78 23.86 -9.61
CA GLY A 294 1.88 24.99 -9.37
C GLY A 294 2.00 25.68 -8.00
N ASN A 295 3.02 25.37 -7.19
CA ASN A 295 3.24 25.93 -5.85
C ASN A 295 4.62 26.57 -5.70
#